data_AF-A0A536H1K0-F1
#
_entry.id   AF-A0A536H1K0-F1
#
_cell.length_a   1.000
_cell.length_b   1.000
_cell.length_c   1.000
_cell.angle_alpha   90.00
_cell.angle_beta   90.00
_cell.angle_gamma   90.00
#
_symmetry.space_group_name_H-M   'P 1'
#
loop_
_entity.id
_entity.type
_entity.pdbx_description
1 polymer ?
#
loop_
_entity_poly.entity_id
_entity_poly.type
_entity_poly.pdbx_seq_one_letter_code
_entity_poly.pdbx_strand_id
1 'polypeptide(L)'
;MSRSRRRKLQVFRTAVFLVMGAFFLVPIGAMFEFSTRGSGVTAPRTLDAWTAIAKVPELLPAISVSLQLAAITAVAMLVLLLPTMVWVRLRLPGLSRTVEFICLLPLTVPAIALVVGMVPLYRWIGPNLSDSILTLSFAYLILVLPYTYRTLDAGLAAIDLKTLSEAARSL
;
A
#
# COMPACT_ATOMS: atom_id res chain seq x y z
N MET A 1 -39.23 -13.10 -2.57
CA MET A 1 -38.75 -11.72 -2.90
C MET A 1 -39.53 -11.19 -4.10
N SER A 2 -40.33 -10.13 -3.95
CA SER A 2 -41.16 -9.60 -5.04
C SER A 2 -40.30 -9.03 -6.19
N ARG A 3 -40.74 -9.21 -7.45
CA ARG A 3 -40.03 -8.72 -8.66
C ARG A 3 -39.69 -7.22 -8.59
N SER A 4 -40.59 -6.42 -7.98
CA SER A 4 -40.39 -4.98 -7.74
C SER A 4 -39.19 -4.68 -6.83
N ARG A 5 -39.00 -5.45 -5.74
CA ARG A 5 -37.87 -5.28 -4.82
C ARG A 5 -36.53 -5.61 -5.50
N ARG A 6 -36.49 -6.63 -6.36
CA ARG A 6 -35.28 -6.97 -7.14
C ARG A 6 -34.89 -5.85 -8.12
N ARG A 7 -35.87 -5.28 -8.83
CA ARG A 7 -35.62 -4.17 -9.78
C ARG A 7 -35.12 -2.92 -9.06
N LYS A 8 -35.71 -2.55 -7.92
CA LYS A 8 -35.24 -1.41 -7.09
C LYS A 8 -33.80 -1.61 -6.62
N LEU A 9 -33.44 -2.81 -6.16
CA LEU A 9 -32.08 -3.13 -5.73
C LEU A 9 -31.08 -3.10 -6.89
N GLN A 10 -31.46 -3.58 -8.08
CA GLN A 10 -30.60 -3.51 -9.27
C GLN A 10 -30.35 -2.07 -9.71
N VAL A 11 -31.40 -1.23 -9.75
CA VAL A 11 -31.27 0.19 -10.08
C VAL A 11 -30.37 0.90 -9.07
N PHE A 12 -30.60 0.68 -7.78
CA PHE A 12 -29.76 1.25 -6.72
C PHE A 12 -28.29 0.82 -6.88
N ARG A 13 -28.03 -0.47 -7.07
CA ARG A 13 -26.68 -1.01 -7.29
C ARG A 13 -26.00 -0.38 -8.50
N THR A 14 -26.69 -0.30 -9.63
CA THR A 14 -26.15 0.32 -10.85
C THR A 14 -25.88 1.80 -10.65
N ALA A 15 -26.80 2.53 -9.99
CA ALA A 15 -26.61 3.94 -9.68
C ALA A 15 -25.38 4.16 -8.80
N VAL A 16 -25.23 3.38 -7.73
CA VAL A 16 -24.04 3.44 -6.85
C VAL A 16 -22.76 3.16 -7.63
N PHE A 17 -22.74 2.11 -8.47
CA PHE A 17 -21.56 1.81 -9.28
C PHE A 17 -21.24 2.91 -10.30
N LEU A 18 -22.24 3.52 -10.92
CA LEU A 18 -22.03 4.63 -11.86
C LEU A 18 -21.51 5.88 -11.15
N VAL A 19 -22.09 6.24 -10.00
CA VAL A 19 -21.68 7.43 -9.25
C VAL A 19 -20.27 7.25 -8.68
N MET A 20 -19.98 6.11 -8.04
CA MET A 20 -18.64 5.82 -7.53
C MET A 20 -17.64 5.62 -8.65
N GLY A 21 -18.04 4.93 -9.72
CA GLY A 21 -17.23 4.78 -10.93
C GLY A 21 -16.86 6.12 -11.53
N ALA A 22 -17.81 7.05 -11.68
CA ALA A 22 -17.54 8.39 -12.16
C ALA A 22 -16.63 9.16 -11.20
N PHE A 23 -16.88 9.09 -9.88
CA PHE A 23 -16.06 9.75 -8.87
C PHE A 23 -14.58 9.35 -8.93
N PHE A 24 -14.26 8.08 -9.19
CA PHE A 24 -12.87 7.60 -9.31
C PHE A 24 -12.30 7.72 -10.72
N LEU A 25 -13.07 7.38 -11.76
CA LEU A 25 -12.57 7.30 -13.13
C LEU A 25 -12.49 8.67 -13.81
N VAL A 26 -13.33 9.64 -13.45
CA VAL A 26 -13.28 10.98 -14.05
C VAL A 26 -11.96 11.68 -13.73
N PRO A 27 -11.46 11.73 -12.48
CA PRO A 27 -10.15 12.30 -12.19
C PRO A 27 -9.00 11.60 -12.92
N ILE A 28 -9.02 10.26 -12.99
CA ILE A 28 -7.99 9.47 -13.70
C ILE A 28 -8.04 9.77 -15.21
N GLY A 29 -9.23 9.77 -15.79
CA GLY A 29 -9.43 10.13 -17.19
C GLY A 29 -9.03 11.58 -17.48
N ALA A 30 -9.27 12.50 -16.55
CA ALA A 30 -8.85 13.89 -16.66
C ALA A 30 -7.32 14.04 -16.55
N MET A 31 -6.64 13.27 -15.68
CA MET A 31 -5.17 13.23 -15.62
C MET A 31 -4.57 12.72 -16.94
N PHE A 32 -5.15 11.65 -17.50
CA PHE A 32 -4.73 11.13 -18.80
C PHE A 32 -4.97 12.16 -19.91
N GLU A 33 -6.16 12.75 -19.97
CA GLU A 33 -6.49 13.82 -20.91
C GLU A 33 -5.49 14.96 -20.79
N PHE A 34 -5.21 15.41 -19.56
CA PHE A 34 -4.28 16.52 -19.30
C PHE A 34 -2.86 16.19 -19.76
N SER A 35 -2.41 14.94 -19.57
CA SER A 35 -1.08 14.49 -19.99
C SER A 35 -0.84 14.59 -21.51
N THR A 36 -1.91 14.71 -22.30
CA THR A 36 -1.82 14.85 -23.77
C THR A 36 -1.87 16.30 -24.25
N ARG A 37 -2.03 17.29 -23.36
CA ARG A 37 -2.08 18.70 -23.75
C ARG A 37 -0.68 19.20 -24.12
N GLY A 38 -0.55 19.80 -25.31
CA GLY A 38 0.67 20.53 -25.67
C GLY A 38 0.88 21.78 -24.82
N SER A 39 2.08 22.36 -24.87
CA SER A 39 2.44 23.58 -24.16
C SER A 39 1.79 24.82 -24.80
N GLY A 40 0.62 25.22 -24.29
CA GLY A 40 -0.09 26.43 -24.70
C GLY A 40 -1.60 26.24 -24.78
N VAL A 41 -2.36 27.35 -24.68
CA VAL A 41 -3.83 27.32 -24.64
C VAL A 41 -4.44 26.76 -25.93
N THR A 42 -3.76 26.92 -27.07
CA THR A 42 -4.21 26.48 -28.41
C THR A 42 -3.39 25.30 -28.96
N ALA A 43 -2.51 24.70 -28.17
CA ALA A 43 -1.64 23.63 -28.65
C ALA A 43 -2.44 22.35 -28.94
N PRO A 44 -2.13 21.61 -30.03
CA PRO A 44 -2.79 20.34 -30.32
C PRO A 44 -2.47 19.30 -29.24
N ARG A 45 -3.28 18.24 -29.19
CA ARG A 45 -2.99 17.10 -28.31
C ARG A 45 -1.85 16.28 -28.88
N THR A 46 -0.83 16.00 -28.08
CA THR A 46 0.33 15.21 -28.47
C THR A 46 0.72 14.21 -27.36
N LEU A 47 1.53 13.22 -27.73
CA LEU A 47 2.12 12.28 -26.77
C LEU A 47 3.57 12.65 -26.41
N ASP A 48 3.95 13.91 -26.66
CA ASP A 48 5.33 14.36 -26.47
C ASP A 48 5.77 14.20 -25.02
N ALA A 49 4.90 14.52 -24.06
CA ALA A 49 5.14 14.32 -22.64
C ALA A 49 5.47 12.87 -22.29
N TRP A 50 4.79 11.90 -22.93
CA TRP A 50 5.04 10.48 -22.72
C TRP A 50 6.40 10.05 -23.30
N THR A 51 6.74 10.52 -24.51
CA THR A 51 8.06 10.23 -25.10
C THR A 51 9.20 10.96 -24.38
N ALA A 52 8.90 12.09 -23.74
CA ALA A 52 9.85 12.85 -22.96
C ALA A 52 10.26 12.11 -21.68
N ILE A 53 9.42 11.20 -21.14
CA ILE A 53 9.75 10.43 -19.93
C ILE A 53 11.11 9.74 -20.06
N ALA A 54 11.39 9.17 -21.24
CA ALA A 54 12.65 8.48 -21.50
C ALA A 54 13.83 9.43 -21.80
N LYS A 55 13.54 10.70 -22.10
CA LYS A 55 14.54 11.72 -22.50
C LYS A 55 14.94 12.63 -21.34
N VAL A 56 14.10 12.74 -20.31
CA VAL A 56 14.38 13.55 -19.12
C VAL A 56 15.44 12.85 -18.27
N PRO A 57 16.63 13.46 -18.07
CA PRO A 57 17.64 12.92 -17.17
C PRO A 57 17.05 12.71 -15.76
N GLU A 58 17.53 11.69 -15.05
CA GLU A 58 17.08 11.31 -13.70
C GLU A 58 15.67 10.71 -13.57
N LEU A 59 14.78 10.86 -14.55
CA LEU A 59 13.40 10.36 -14.41
C LEU A 59 13.32 8.82 -14.44
N LEU A 60 13.99 8.18 -15.39
CA LEU A 60 14.05 6.71 -15.43
C LEU A 60 14.76 6.11 -14.20
N PRO A 61 15.93 6.64 -13.77
CA PRO A 61 16.52 6.27 -12.48
C PRO A 61 15.56 6.41 -11.30
N ALA A 62 14.84 7.52 -11.17
CA ALA A 62 13.91 7.75 -10.07
C ALA A 62 12.75 6.74 -10.05
N ILE A 63 12.22 6.38 -11.22
CA ILE A 63 11.19 5.31 -11.35
C ILE A 63 11.77 3.98 -10.88
N SER A 64 12.99 3.63 -11.31
CA SER A 64 13.67 2.40 -10.90
C SER A 64 13.88 2.35 -9.38
N VAL A 65 14.39 3.44 -8.79
CA VAL A 65 14.56 3.57 -7.33
C VAL A 65 13.24 3.39 -6.58
N SER A 66 12.15 3.99 -7.09
CA SER A 66 10.82 3.86 -6.49
C SER A 66 10.31 2.42 -6.53
N LEU A 67 10.51 1.71 -7.64
CA LEU A 67 10.15 0.29 -7.78
C LEU A 67 10.98 -0.61 -6.86
N GLN A 68 12.29 -0.37 -6.78
CA GLN A 68 13.18 -1.09 -5.86
C GLN A 68 12.76 -0.88 -4.41
N LEU A 69 12.49 0.37 -4.02
CA LEU A 69 12.03 0.70 -2.67
C LEU A 69 10.70 -0.01 -2.34
N ALA A 70 9.76 -0.03 -3.28
CA ALA A 70 8.49 -0.74 -3.12
C ALA A 70 8.69 -2.25 -2.94
N ALA A 71 9.54 -2.87 -3.78
CA ALA A 71 9.86 -4.29 -3.69
C ALA A 71 10.55 -4.65 -2.37
N ILE A 72 11.58 -3.90 -1.97
CA ILE A 72 12.31 -4.11 -0.72
C ILE A 72 11.35 -4.00 0.47
N THR A 73 10.53 -2.96 0.50
CA THR A 73 9.56 -2.74 1.58
C THR A 73 8.55 -3.88 1.65
N ALA A 74 7.98 -4.30 0.51
CA ALA A 74 7.00 -5.39 0.47
C ALA A 74 7.60 -6.73 0.94
N VAL A 75 8.77 -7.09 0.43
CA VAL A 75 9.46 -8.34 0.80
C VAL A 75 9.86 -8.31 2.28
N ALA A 76 10.48 -7.23 2.75
CA ALA A 76 10.89 -7.09 4.15
C ALA A 76 9.68 -7.16 5.10
N MET A 77 8.55 -6.54 4.73
CA MET A 77 7.31 -6.64 5.51
C MET A 77 6.75 -8.06 5.57
N LEU A 78 6.77 -8.81 4.47
CA LEU A 78 6.33 -10.20 4.46
C LEU A 78 7.26 -11.08 5.31
N VAL A 79 8.58 -10.94 5.13
CA VAL A 79 9.59 -11.66 5.90
C VAL A 79 9.49 -11.34 7.39
N LEU A 80 9.11 -10.12 7.75
CA LEU A 80 8.93 -9.72 9.14
C LEU A 80 7.58 -10.20 9.69
N LEU A 81 6.46 -9.72 9.15
CA LEU A 81 5.14 -9.91 9.76
C LEU A 81 4.58 -11.31 9.58
N LEU A 82 4.74 -11.94 8.41
CA LEU A 82 4.11 -13.23 8.15
C LEU A 82 4.56 -14.30 9.17
N PRO A 83 5.88 -14.54 9.38
CA PRO A 83 6.30 -15.52 10.38
C PRO A 83 5.94 -15.09 11.79
N THR A 84 6.02 -13.79 12.14
CA THR A 84 5.61 -13.30 13.46
C THR A 84 4.14 -13.58 13.73
N MET A 85 3.24 -13.29 12.78
CA MET A 85 1.80 -13.49 12.95
C MET A 85 1.44 -14.98 13.03
N VAL A 86 2.03 -15.83 12.17
CA VAL A 86 1.85 -17.28 12.22
C VAL A 86 2.33 -17.83 13.57
N TRP A 87 3.51 -17.42 14.02
CA TRP A 87 4.07 -17.86 15.29
C TRP A 87 3.21 -17.46 16.49
N VAL A 88 2.79 -16.19 16.54
CA VAL A 88 1.95 -15.66 17.63
C VAL A 88 0.61 -16.40 17.68
N ARG A 89 -0.02 -16.67 16.53
CA ARG A 89 -1.28 -17.42 16.48
C ARG A 89 -1.15 -18.88 16.93
N LEU A 90 -0.04 -19.54 16.59
CA LEU A 90 0.15 -20.96 16.91
C LEU A 90 0.73 -21.23 18.31
N ARG A 91 1.62 -20.36 18.80
CA ARG A 91 2.38 -20.61 20.05
C ARG A 91 2.07 -19.63 21.17
N LEU A 92 1.72 -18.38 20.87
CA LEU A 92 1.62 -17.30 21.85
C LEU A 92 0.35 -16.45 21.65
N PRO A 93 -0.87 -17.04 21.69
CA PRO A 93 -2.10 -16.33 21.35
C PRO A 93 -2.36 -15.09 22.22
N GLY A 94 -1.84 -15.07 23.46
CA GLY A 94 -1.92 -13.91 24.35
C GLY A 94 -1.18 -12.67 23.84
N LEU A 95 -0.17 -12.82 22.97
CA LEU A 95 0.54 -11.69 22.36
C LEU A 95 -0.18 -11.09 21.15
N SER A 96 -1.23 -11.74 20.63
CA SER A 96 -1.91 -11.28 19.42
C SER A 96 -2.39 -9.84 19.52
N ARG A 97 -2.96 -9.47 20.67
CA ARG A 97 -3.47 -8.10 20.91
C ARG A 97 -2.36 -7.07 21.00
N THR A 98 -1.22 -7.44 21.59
CA THR A 98 -0.06 -6.55 21.69
C THR A 98 0.57 -6.32 20.32
N VAL A 99 0.73 -7.38 19.53
CA VAL A 99 1.23 -7.27 18.16
C VAL A 99 0.28 -6.45 17.30
N GLU A 100 -1.02 -6.69 17.38
CA GLU A 100 -2.03 -5.86 16.72
C GLU A 100 -1.90 -4.39 17.11
N PHE A 101 -1.83 -4.10 18.41
CA PHE A 101 -1.70 -2.74 18.91
C PHE A 101 -0.46 -2.05 18.36
N ILE A 102 0.71 -2.67 18.48
CA ILE A 102 1.96 -2.14 17.93
C ILE A 102 1.83 -1.94 16.41
N CYS A 103 1.16 -2.86 15.73
CA CYS A 103 1.04 -2.78 14.29
C CYS A 103 0.12 -1.65 13.81
N LEU A 104 -0.89 -1.32 14.60
CA LEU A 104 -1.88 -0.29 14.29
C LEU A 104 -1.52 1.08 14.88
N LEU A 105 -0.56 1.17 15.80
CA LEU A 105 -0.06 2.43 16.37
C LEU A 105 0.27 3.50 15.31
N PRO A 106 0.93 3.19 14.18
CA PRO A 106 1.24 4.21 13.18
C PRO A 106 0.01 4.92 12.61
N LEU A 107 -1.17 4.30 12.61
CA LEU A 107 -2.41 4.92 12.12
C LEU A 107 -2.98 5.99 13.06
N THR A 108 -2.70 5.90 14.36
CA THR A 108 -3.21 6.85 15.35
C THR A 108 -2.35 8.12 15.40
N VAL A 109 -1.11 8.03 14.94
CA VAL A 109 -0.18 9.15 14.88
C VAL A 109 -0.43 9.95 13.60
N PRO A 110 -0.63 11.28 13.67
CA PRO A 110 -0.74 12.12 12.48
C PRO A 110 0.49 11.96 11.58
N ALA A 111 0.29 11.91 10.26
CA ALA A 111 1.39 11.69 9.31
C ALA A 111 2.56 12.67 9.49
N ILE A 112 2.26 13.95 9.74
CA ILE A 112 3.26 14.98 9.98
C ILE A 112 4.04 14.69 11.27
N ALA A 113 3.36 14.30 12.35
CA ALA A 113 4.00 13.99 13.62
C ALA A 113 4.92 12.75 13.50
N LEU A 114 4.50 11.75 12.73
CA LEU A 114 5.30 10.55 12.46
C LEU A 114 6.59 10.93 11.71
N VAL A 115 6.49 11.71 10.64
CA VAL A 115 7.65 12.16 9.86
C VAL A 115 8.59 13.02 10.71
N VAL A 116 8.06 13.98 11.48
CA VAL A 116 8.85 14.83 12.38
C VAL A 116 9.55 13.99 13.45
N GLY A 117 8.87 12.99 14.01
CA GLY A 117 9.44 12.05 14.98
C GLY A 117 10.60 11.22 14.42
N MET A 118 10.65 11.01 13.11
CA MET A 118 11.75 10.29 12.44
C MET A 118 12.96 11.18 12.14
N VAL A 119 12.84 12.52 12.16
CA VAL A 119 13.94 13.44 11.83
C VAL A 119 15.21 13.20 12.66
N PRO A 120 15.16 12.99 13.99
CA PRO A 120 16.36 12.70 14.78
C PRO A 120 17.04 11.40 14.34
N LEU A 121 16.26 10.37 14.01
CA LEU A 121 16.77 9.11 13.52
C LEU A 121 17.51 9.30 12.19
N TYR A 122 16.92 10.04 11.24
CA TYR A 122 17.58 10.32 9.96
C TYR A 122 18.84 11.18 10.09
N ARG A 123 18.84 12.16 11.02
CA ARG A 123 20.04 12.94 11.33
C ARG A 123 21.16 12.08 11.91
N TRP A 124 20.81 11.05 12.67
CA TRP A 124 21.77 10.06 13.15
C TRP A 124 22.23 9.11 12.03
N ILE A 125 21.31 8.64 11.18
CA ILE A 125 21.65 7.69 10.12
C ILE A 125 22.54 8.31 9.04
N GLY A 126 22.28 9.54 8.60
CA GLY A 126 23.01 10.21 7.52
C GLY A 126 24.54 10.06 7.61
N PRO A 127 25.19 10.45 8.72
CA PRO A 127 26.63 10.28 8.89
C PRO A 127 27.09 8.85 9.24
N ASN A 128 26.21 7.97 9.74
CA ASN A 128 26.62 6.68 10.32
C ASN A 128 26.34 5.44 9.44
N LEU A 129 25.32 5.46 8.60
CA LEU A 129 24.84 4.26 7.88
C LEU A 129 24.69 4.43 6.36
N SER A 130 24.94 5.63 5.83
CA SER A 130 24.74 6.09 4.44
C SER A 130 23.32 6.57 4.09
N ASP A 131 23.27 7.57 3.20
CA ASP A 131 22.04 8.03 2.54
C ASP A 131 21.71 7.09 1.39
N SER A 132 20.83 6.11 1.66
CA SER A 132 20.54 4.99 0.77
C SER A 132 19.05 4.66 0.77
N ILE A 133 18.59 4.04 -0.32
CA ILE A 133 17.24 3.48 -0.48
C ILE A 133 16.91 2.53 0.68
N LEU A 134 17.90 1.81 1.20
CA LEU A 134 17.73 0.92 2.36
C LEU A 134 17.37 1.70 3.63
N THR A 135 18.03 2.82 3.88
CA THR A 135 17.72 3.71 5.00
C THR A 135 16.29 4.26 4.89
N LEU A 136 15.88 4.65 3.68
CA LEU A 136 14.52 5.13 3.44
C LEU A 136 13.47 4.02 3.64
N SER A 137 13.81 2.78 3.28
CA SER A 137 12.90 1.63 3.42
C SER A 137 12.43 1.42 4.86
N PHE A 138 13.24 1.72 5.88
CA PHE A 138 12.83 1.57 7.28
C PHE A 138 11.67 2.50 7.67
N ALA A 139 11.63 3.75 7.19
CA ALA A 139 10.45 4.58 7.40
C ALA A 139 9.24 4.04 6.65
N TYR A 140 9.44 3.56 5.42
CA TYR A 140 8.36 2.95 4.66
C TYR A 140 7.80 1.72 5.36
N LEU A 141 8.63 0.89 6.01
CA LEU A 141 8.18 -0.26 6.81
C LEU A 141 7.19 0.19 7.89
N ILE A 142 7.50 1.26 8.64
CA ILE A 142 6.61 1.80 9.68
C ILE A 142 5.29 2.30 9.07
N LEU A 143 5.35 2.98 7.92
CA LEU A 143 4.17 3.53 7.24
C LEU A 143 3.25 2.44 6.71
N VAL A 144 3.80 1.36 6.13
CA VAL A 144 2.99 0.28 5.53
C VAL A 144 2.53 -0.75 6.56
N LEU A 145 3.17 -0.79 7.72
CA LEU A 145 2.95 -1.73 8.81
C LEU A 145 1.47 -2.04 9.11
N PRO A 146 0.58 -1.04 9.34
CA PRO A 146 -0.81 -1.30 9.65
C PRO A 146 -1.58 -1.96 8.49
N TYR A 147 -1.29 -1.56 7.25
CA TYR A 147 -1.96 -2.06 6.06
C TYR A 147 -1.56 -3.51 5.77
N THR A 148 -0.26 -3.81 5.87
CA THR A 148 0.23 -5.19 5.71
C THR A 148 -0.32 -6.08 6.80
N TYR A 149 -0.27 -5.65 8.07
CA TYR A 149 -0.82 -6.42 9.18
C TYR A 149 -2.29 -6.77 8.94
N ARG A 150 -3.14 -5.78 8.61
CA ARG A 150 -4.57 -6.01 8.33
C ARG A 150 -4.82 -6.97 7.17
N THR A 151 -4.02 -6.85 6.10
CA THR A 151 -4.13 -7.72 4.92
C THR A 151 -3.74 -9.16 5.24
N LEU A 152 -2.62 -9.35 5.94
CA LEU A 152 -2.17 -10.67 6.38
C LEU A 152 -3.13 -11.28 7.41
N ASP A 153 -3.66 -10.48 8.32
CA ASP A 153 -4.61 -10.91 9.33
C ASP A 153 -5.87 -11.52 8.70
N ALA A 154 -6.45 -10.81 7.72
CA ALA A 154 -7.59 -11.27 6.96
C ALA A 154 -7.27 -12.53 6.14
N GLY A 155 -6.08 -12.58 5.53
CA GLY A 155 -5.63 -13.76 4.78
C GLY A 155 -5.43 -15.00 5.65
N LEU A 156 -4.80 -14.85 6.82
CA LEU A 156 -4.60 -15.93 7.78
C LEU A 156 -5.91 -16.36 8.43
N ALA A 157 -6.86 -15.45 8.66
CA ALA A 157 -8.18 -15.77 9.21
C ALA A 157 -9.08 -16.53 8.21
N ALA A 158 -8.85 -16.37 6.91
CA ALA A 158 -9.57 -17.10 5.86
C ALA A 158 -9.16 -18.58 5.76
N ILE A 159 -8.05 -18.97 6.40
CA ILE A 159 -7.49 -20.33 6.35
C ILE A 159 -7.53 -20.92 7.76
N ASP A 160 -7.95 -22.19 7.90
CA ASP A 160 -7.90 -22.88 9.19
C ASP A 160 -6.47 -23.35 9.53
N LEU A 161 -5.64 -22.37 9.91
CA LEU A 161 -4.20 -22.54 10.13
C LEU A 161 -3.87 -23.59 11.19
N LYS A 162 -4.70 -23.70 12.24
CA LYS A 162 -4.48 -24.64 13.33
C LYS A 162 -4.68 -26.07 12.81
N THR A 163 -5.82 -26.34 12.20
CA THR A 163 -6.16 -27.66 11.67
C THR A 163 -5.15 -28.12 10.62
N LEU A 164 -4.75 -27.25 9.70
CA LEU A 164 -3.71 -27.57 8.71
C LEU A 164 -2.35 -27.86 9.35
N SER A 165 -1.96 -27.09 10.38
CA SER A 165 -0.68 -27.30 11.08
C SER A 165 -0.65 -28.59 11.92
N GLU A 166 -1.81 -29.04 12.42
CA GLU A 166 -1.95 -30.28 13.15
C GLU A 166 -1.96 -31.47 12.20
N ALA A 167 -2.71 -31.39 11.09
CA ALA A 167 -2.72 -32.42 10.04
C ALA A 167 -1.32 -32.66 9.43
N ALA A 168 -0.58 -31.58 9.16
CA ALA A 168 0.80 -31.67 8.66
C ALA A 168 1.78 -32.30 9.67
N ARG A 169 1.45 -32.31 10.97
CA ARG A 169 2.28 -32.90 12.02
C ARG A 169 1.97 -34.37 12.29
N SER A 170 0.78 -34.84 11.87
CA SER A 170 0.36 -36.23 11.96
C SER A 170 0.72 -37.08 10.72
N LEU A 171 1.22 -36.44 9.66
CA LEU A 171 1.84 -37.08 8.49
C LEU A 171 3.31 -37.37 8.76
#